data_AF-A0A1Z4R5B4-F1
#
_entry.id   AF-A0A1Z4R5B4-F1
#
_cell.length_a   1.000
_cell.length_b   1.000
_cell.length_c   1.000
_cell.angle_alpha   90.00
_cell.angle_beta   90.00
_cell.angle_gamma   90.00
#
_symmetry.space_group_name_H-M   'P 1'
#
loop_
_entity.id
_entity.type
_entity.pdbx_description
1 polymer ?
#
loop_
_entity_poly.entity_id
_entity_poly.type
_entity_poly.pdbx_seq_one_letter_code
_entity_poly.pdbx_strand_id
1 'polypeptide(L)'
;MTGNRTFYSSYGGGLDVVAPGGEIQNGMSGGILTTGGTWLDGFWQGITVPDNSWGLALDPVGKYVQVQGTSFSAPIVSGVMALMKGEDPKRRLSREEMVSILKKTATYDGLNLSSSDMNRYRLQKEVGFGTVGDAPVSRPSGIFAKAKPVSAQEYFFGKGLVNADAAVESVRQR
;
A
#
# COMPACT_ATOMS: atom_id res chain seq x y z
N MET A 1 -13.87 -3.16 5.63
CA MET A 1 -12.54 -2.53 5.73
C MET A 1 -12.65 -1.31 6.64
N THR A 2 -11.67 -1.08 7.53
CA THR A 2 -11.74 0.01 8.54
C THR A 2 -11.01 1.28 8.14
N GLY A 3 -10.33 1.29 6.98
CA GLY A 3 -9.67 2.49 6.45
C GLY A 3 -8.38 2.92 7.14
N ASN A 4 -8.00 2.22 8.21
CA ASN A 4 -6.80 2.56 8.97
C ASN A 4 -5.53 2.17 8.21
N ARG A 5 -4.46 2.93 8.43
CA ARG A 5 -3.11 2.53 8.01
C ARG A 5 -2.69 1.27 8.78
N THR A 6 -2.06 0.34 8.09
CA THR A 6 -1.47 -0.85 8.73
C THR A 6 -0.23 -0.48 9.53
N PHE A 7 0.02 -1.18 10.63
CA PHE A 7 1.13 -0.81 11.54
C PHE A 7 2.49 -0.88 10.85
N TYR A 8 2.63 -1.78 9.87
CA TYR A 8 3.86 -2.04 9.13
C TYR A 8 4.09 -1.11 7.93
N SER A 9 3.06 -0.36 7.48
CA SER A 9 3.22 0.53 6.32
C SER A 9 4.08 1.73 6.69
N SER A 10 5.20 1.90 5.98
CA SER A 10 5.96 3.15 6.01
C SER A 10 5.12 4.30 5.44
N TYR A 11 5.41 5.52 5.88
CA TYR A 11 4.65 6.73 5.56
C TYR A 11 5.56 7.97 5.59
N GLY A 12 5.12 9.05 4.95
CA GLY A 12 5.86 10.31 4.90
C GLY A 12 5.48 11.14 3.68
N GLY A 13 5.98 12.37 3.60
CA GLY A 13 5.61 13.29 2.51
C GLY A 13 6.09 12.91 1.10
N GLY A 14 6.80 11.78 0.94
CA GLY A 14 7.11 11.17 -0.35
C GLY A 14 6.13 10.08 -0.79
N LEU A 15 5.11 9.77 0.03
CA LEU A 15 4.09 8.78 -0.31
C LEU A 15 3.12 9.35 -1.35
N ASP A 16 2.91 8.62 -2.45
CA ASP A 16 2.08 9.08 -3.56
C ASP A 16 0.59 8.73 -3.38
N VAL A 17 0.28 7.46 -3.13
CA VAL A 17 -1.08 6.91 -2.95
C VAL A 17 -1.01 5.65 -2.07
N VAL A 18 -2.16 5.18 -1.59
CA VAL A 18 -2.28 3.91 -0.87
C VAL A 18 -3.26 2.96 -1.55
N ALA A 19 -3.13 1.67 -1.25
CA ALA A 19 -4.02 0.60 -1.68
C ALA A 19 -4.10 -0.48 -0.59
N PRO A 20 -5.14 -1.32 -0.57
CA PRO A 20 -5.28 -2.36 0.46
C PRO A 20 -4.09 -3.32 0.44
N GLY A 21 -3.38 -3.42 1.56
CA GLY A 21 -2.21 -4.31 1.71
C GLY A 21 -2.44 -5.49 2.63
N GLY A 22 -3.63 -5.60 3.24
CA GLY A 22 -3.99 -6.62 4.22
C GLY A 22 -3.61 -6.25 5.66
N GLU A 23 -4.24 -6.88 6.65
CA GLU A 23 -3.86 -6.80 8.06
C GLU A 23 -4.30 -8.09 8.74
N ILE A 24 -3.35 -8.94 9.11
CA ILE A 24 -3.63 -10.27 9.67
C ILE A 24 -3.22 -10.41 11.13
N GLN A 25 -2.70 -9.36 11.79
CA GLN A 25 -2.32 -9.40 13.20
C GLN A 25 -3.45 -9.83 14.12
N ASN A 26 -4.68 -9.39 13.82
CA ASN A 26 -5.88 -9.68 14.63
C ASN A 26 -6.81 -10.74 14.01
N GLY A 27 -6.40 -11.36 12.89
CA GLY A 27 -7.17 -12.40 12.22
C GLY A 27 -6.97 -12.44 10.70
N MET A 28 -7.06 -13.63 10.12
CA MET A 28 -6.79 -13.85 8.68
C MET A 28 -7.79 -13.16 7.74
N SER A 29 -8.99 -12.81 8.21
CA SER A 29 -10.03 -12.17 7.39
C SER A 29 -9.67 -10.76 6.90
N GLY A 30 -8.65 -10.13 7.50
CA GLY A 30 -8.13 -8.85 7.05
C GLY A 30 -7.03 -8.95 5.99
N GLY A 31 -6.58 -10.15 5.62
CA GLY A 31 -5.51 -10.35 4.62
C GLY A 31 -5.96 -10.10 3.18
N ILE A 32 -4.96 -10.00 2.29
CA ILE A 32 -5.17 -10.10 0.84
C ILE A 32 -5.13 -11.57 0.46
N LEU A 33 -6.17 -12.06 -0.21
CA LEU A 33 -6.20 -13.42 -0.71
C LEU A 33 -5.34 -13.50 -1.98
N THR A 34 -4.29 -14.30 -1.95
CA THR A 34 -3.39 -14.53 -3.09
C THR A 34 -3.20 -16.03 -3.32
N THR A 35 -2.71 -16.41 -4.49
CA THR A 35 -2.36 -17.81 -4.78
C THR A 35 -1.11 -18.22 -4.02
N GLY A 36 -1.15 -19.35 -3.31
CA GLY A 36 0.00 -19.86 -2.54
C GLY A 36 1.08 -20.52 -3.38
N GLY A 37 0.68 -21.16 -4.49
CA GLY A 37 1.57 -21.88 -5.42
C GLY A 37 2.07 -23.23 -4.89
N THR A 38 1.85 -23.51 -3.61
CA THR A 38 2.37 -24.69 -2.89
C THR A 38 1.49 -25.92 -3.04
N TRP A 39 0.43 -25.90 -3.84
CA TRP A 39 -0.41 -27.08 -4.09
C TRP A 39 0.11 -28.01 -5.19
N LEU A 40 1.21 -27.64 -5.85
CA LEU A 40 1.77 -28.39 -6.98
C LEU A 40 2.66 -29.52 -6.45
N ASP A 41 2.35 -30.77 -6.80
CA ASP A 41 3.12 -31.95 -6.34
C ASP A 41 4.62 -31.84 -6.66
N GLY A 42 4.95 -31.30 -7.84
CA GLY A 42 6.35 -31.10 -8.26
C GLY A 42 7.12 -30.10 -7.40
N PHE A 43 6.44 -29.16 -6.74
CA PHE A 43 7.08 -28.22 -5.80
C PHE A 43 7.64 -28.95 -4.56
N TRP A 44 6.98 -30.04 -4.15
CA TRP A 44 7.32 -30.80 -2.94
C TRP A 44 8.25 -31.98 -3.18
N GLN A 45 8.67 -32.23 -4.42
CA GLN A 45 9.51 -33.39 -4.74
C GLN A 45 10.85 -33.31 -3.99
N GLY A 46 11.08 -34.25 -3.08
CA GLY A 46 12.30 -34.31 -2.26
C GLY A 46 12.35 -33.31 -1.10
N ILE A 47 11.24 -32.62 -0.81
CA ILE A 47 11.10 -31.69 0.32
C ILE A 47 10.00 -32.24 1.24
N THR A 48 10.29 -32.37 2.54
CA THR A 48 9.26 -32.72 3.52
C THR A 48 8.27 -31.57 3.65
N VAL A 49 6.98 -31.84 3.45
CA VAL A 49 5.93 -30.86 3.71
C VAL A 49 6.01 -30.47 5.19
N PRO A 50 6.21 -29.19 5.50
CA PRO A 50 6.37 -28.74 6.88
C PRO A 50 5.04 -28.79 7.65
N ASP A 51 5.12 -29.29 8.89
CA ASP A 51 3.96 -29.50 9.78
C ASP A 51 3.47 -28.20 10.44
N ASN A 52 4.16 -27.09 10.22
CA ASN A 52 3.88 -25.76 10.75
C ASN A 52 4.16 -24.70 9.68
N SER A 53 3.50 -23.53 9.77
CA SER A 53 3.69 -22.48 8.76
C SER A 53 5.08 -21.84 8.88
N TRP A 54 5.66 -21.52 7.72
CA TRP A 54 6.99 -20.91 7.56
C TRP A 54 6.87 -19.37 7.53
N GLY A 55 5.68 -18.86 7.85
CA GLY A 55 5.30 -17.46 7.84
C GLY A 55 3.88 -17.25 8.36
N LEU A 56 3.40 -16.01 8.31
CA LEU A 56 2.07 -15.63 8.82
C LEU A 56 0.90 -16.16 7.96
N ALA A 57 1.19 -16.76 6.82
CA ALA A 57 0.21 -17.45 5.99
C ALA A 57 0.17 -18.93 6.40
N LEU A 58 -0.95 -19.37 6.99
CA LEU A 58 -1.25 -20.78 7.19
C LEU A 58 -1.59 -21.41 5.84
N ASP A 59 -0.62 -22.03 5.17
CA ASP A 59 -0.94 -22.89 4.04
C ASP A 59 0.13 -23.95 3.68
N PRO A 60 0.12 -25.15 4.32
CA PRO A 60 1.14 -26.16 4.05
C PRO A 60 1.09 -26.75 2.63
N VAL A 61 -0.06 -26.75 1.94
CA VAL A 61 -0.22 -27.32 0.56
C VAL A 61 -1.26 -26.56 -0.29
N GLY A 62 -1.80 -25.46 0.17
CA GLY A 62 -3.06 -24.94 -0.39
C GLY A 62 -2.91 -23.96 -1.54
N LYS A 63 -4.09 -23.67 -2.06
CA LYS A 63 -4.28 -22.96 -3.32
C LYS A 63 -4.25 -21.45 -3.11
N TYR A 64 -4.72 -21.00 -1.97
CA TYR A 64 -4.88 -19.59 -1.63
C TYR A 64 -4.48 -19.34 -0.19
N VAL A 65 -3.76 -18.24 0.02
CA VAL A 65 -3.23 -17.85 1.30
C VAL A 65 -3.62 -16.39 1.57
N GLN A 66 -3.83 -16.07 2.83
CA GLN A 66 -4.03 -14.69 3.28
C GLN A 66 -2.67 -14.08 3.62
N VAL A 67 -2.35 -12.97 2.97
CA VAL A 67 -1.08 -12.25 3.16
C VAL A 67 -1.31 -10.82 3.60
N GLN A 68 -0.26 -10.22 4.18
CA GLN A 68 -0.19 -8.78 4.41
C GLN A 68 1.14 -8.23 3.90
N GLY A 69 1.15 -6.98 3.48
CA GLY A 69 2.37 -6.26 3.12
C GLY A 69 2.12 -5.15 2.11
N THR A 70 2.97 -4.13 2.12
CA THR A 70 2.94 -3.08 1.09
C THR A 70 3.27 -3.65 -0.30
N SER A 71 4.01 -4.76 -0.36
CA SER A 71 4.24 -5.56 -1.57
C SER A 71 2.95 -6.06 -2.23
N PHE A 72 1.84 -6.15 -1.49
CA PHE A 72 0.51 -6.51 -2.03
C PHE A 72 -0.34 -5.27 -2.34
N SER A 73 -0.07 -4.12 -1.73
CA SER A 73 -0.65 -2.83 -2.15
C SER A 73 -0.10 -2.38 -3.52
N ALA A 74 1.21 -2.52 -3.75
CA ALA A 74 1.86 -2.07 -4.98
C ALA A 74 1.26 -2.64 -6.29
N PRO A 75 1.02 -3.98 -6.43
CA PRO A 75 0.43 -4.54 -7.64
C PRO A 75 -1.02 -4.09 -7.87
N ILE A 76 -1.78 -3.70 -6.85
CA ILE A 76 -3.11 -3.10 -7.03
C ILE A 76 -2.96 -1.77 -7.78
N VAL A 77 -2.04 -0.91 -7.34
CA VAL A 77 -1.76 0.37 -8.01
C VAL A 77 -1.23 0.14 -9.43
N SER A 78 -0.33 -0.83 -9.63
CA SER A 78 0.13 -1.20 -10.97
C SER A 78 -0.99 -1.72 -11.87
N GLY A 79 -1.95 -2.47 -11.31
CA GLY A 79 -3.15 -2.92 -12.00
C GLY A 79 -4.03 -1.76 -12.46
N VAL A 80 -4.24 -0.75 -11.62
CA VAL A 80 -4.97 0.47 -12.01
C VAL A 80 -4.27 1.20 -13.16
N MET A 81 -2.94 1.35 -13.08
CA MET A 81 -2.16 1.93 -14.18
C MET A 81 -2.30 1.12 -15.48
N ALA A 82 -2.34 -0.22 -15.40
CA ALA A 82 -2.54 -1.08 -16.55
C ALA A 82 -3.95 -0.92 -17.14
N LEU A 83 -4.98 -0.79 -16.31
CA LEU A 83 -6.36 -0.51 -16.77
C LEU A 83 -6.43 0.84 -17.49
N MET A 84 -5.85 1.89 -16.92
CA MET A 84 -5.76 3.20 -17.56
C MET A 84 -5.06 3.13 -18.92
N LYS A 85 -3.96 2.38 -19.01
CA LYS A 85 -3.25 2.16 -20.27
C LYS A 85 -4.08 1.35 -21.27
N GLY A 86 -4.87 0.38 -20.80
CA GLY A 86 -5.79 -0.39 -21.65
C GLY A 86 -6.91 0.46 -22.24
N GLU A 87 -7.38 1.45 -21.49
CA GLU A 87 -8.38 2.43 -21.92
C GLU A 87 -7.83 3.52 -22.86
N ASP A 88 -6.50 3.59 -23.04
CA ASP A 88 -5.84 4.46 -24.01
C ASP A 88 -5.19 3.66 -25.16
N PRO A 89 -6.00 3.08 -26.08
CA PRO A 89 -5.48 2.25 -27.16
C PRO A 89 -4.61 3.02 -28.16
N LYS A 90 -4.76 4.34 -28.22
CA LYS A 90 -3.99 5.23 -29.10
C LYS A 90 -2.68 5.71 -28.46
N ARG A 91 -2.39 5.28 -27.22
CA ARG A 91 -1.15 5.61 -26.48
C ARG A 91 -0.88 7.12 -26.42
N ARG A 92 -1.92 7.90 -26.14
CA ARG A 92 -1.85 9.36 -26.02
C ARG A 92 -1.34 9.81 -24.66
N LEU A 93 -1.52 9.00 -23.62
CA LEU A 93 -1.13 9.32 -22.26
C LEU A 93 0.36 9.09 -22.05
N SER A 94 1.06 10.14 -21.63
CA SER A 94 2.39 10.02 -21.07
C SER A 94 2.36 9.37 -19.67
N ARG A 95 3.53 8.93 -19.20
CA ARG A 95 3.70 8.41 -17.83
C ARG A 95 3.27 9.44 -16.79
N GLU A 96 3.67 10.70 -16.99
CA GLU A 96 3.39 11.81 -16.09
C GLU A 96 1.90 12.10 -16.02
N GLU A 97 1.19 12.02 -17.15
CA GLU A 97 -0.26 12.15 -17.18
C GLU A 97 -0.99 11.00 -16.49
N MET A 98 -0.54 9.75 -16.69
CA MET A 98 -1.11 8.61 -15.96
C MET A 98 -0.91 8.75 -14.45
N VAL A 99 0.28 9.15 -14.00
CA VAL A 99 0.55 9.43 -12.58
C VAL A 99 -0.32 10.59 -12.07
N SER A 100 -0.51 11.62 -12.87
CA SER A 100 -1.36 12.77 -12.52
C SER A 100 -2.83 12.36 -12.35
N ILE A 101 -3.38 11.58 -13.29
CA ILE A 101 -4.73 11.05 -13.21
C ILE A 101 -4.88 10.15 -11.97
N LEU A 102 -3.96 9.20 -11.77
CA LEU A 102 -3.96 8.31 -10.59
C LEU A 102 -4.03 9.10 -9.27
N LYS A 103 -3.21 10.14 -9.14
CA LYS A 103 -3.15 11.00 -7.96
C LYS A 103 -4.39 11.87 -7.79
N LYS A 104 -4.97 12.36 -8.90
CA LYS A 104 -6.15 13.22 -8.90
C LYS A 104 -7.43 12.46 -8.55
N THR A 105 -7.52 11.19 -8.96
CA THR A 105 -8.70 10.36 -8.75
C THR A 105 -8.65 9.53 -7.46
N ALA A 106 -7.48 9.44 -6.82
CA ALA A 106 -7.37 8.89 -5.47
C ALA A 106 -8.25 9.67 -4.48
N THR A 107 -8.80 8.97 -3.48
CA THR A 107 -9.75 9.55 -2.53
C THR A 107 -9.37 9.22 -1.08
N TYR A 108 -9.72 10.11 -0.15
CA TYR A 108 -9.66 9.81 1.28
C TYR A 108 -10.92 9.11 1.80
N ASP A 109 -11.92 8.91 0.95
CA ASP A 109 -13.14 8.20 1.34
C ASP A 109 -12.82 6.78 1.79
N GLY A 110 -13.39 6.41 2.94
CA GLY A 110 -13.11 5.12 3.56
C GLY A 110 -11.71 4.98 4.15
N LEU A 111 -10.90 6.06 4.22
CA LEU A 111 -9.66 6.11 5.00
C LEU A 111 -9.90 6.78 6.36
N ASN A 112 -9.17 6.33 7.37
CA ASN A 112 -9.32 6.82 8.73
C ASN A 112 -7.95 7.08 9.38
N LEU A 113 -7.78 8.29 9.92
CA LEU A 113 -6.62 8.62 10.73
C LEU A 113 -6.89 8.19 12.17
N SER A 114 -6.06 7.27 12.66
CA SER A 114 -6.14 6.88 14.07
C SER A 114 -5.70 8.03 14.99
N SER A 115 -6.21 8.07 16.22
CA SER A 115 -5.75 9.02 17.24
C SER A 115 -4.23 8.91 17.46
N SER A 116 -3.67 7.71 17.34
CA SER A 116 -2.22 7.49 17.39
C SER A 116 -1.47 8.15 16.24
N ASP A 117 -1.99 8.09 15.01
CA ASP A 117 -1.39 8.73 13.84
C ASP A 117 -1.46 10.25 13.96
N MET A 118 -2.59 10.79 14.40
CA MET A 118 -2.75 12.22 14.67
C MET A 118 -1.76 12.73 15.71
N ASN A 119 -1.60 12.00 16.82
CA ASN A 119 -0.63 12.35 17.86
C ASN A 119 0.82 12.28 17.33
N ARG A 120 1.16 11.25 16.56
CA ARG A 120 2.48 11.12 15.92
C ARG A 120 2.78 12.28 14.98
N TYR A 121 1.82 12.64 14.12
CA TYR A 121 1.98 13.76 13.19
C TYR A 121 2.13 15.09 13.93
N ARG A 122 1.35 15.35 14.99
CA ARG A 122 1.50 16.55 15.81
C ARG A 122 2.91 16.68 16.38
N LEU A 123 3.41 15.61 17.00
CA LEU A 123 4.77 15.58 17.56
C LEU A 123 5.83 15.80 16.48
N GLN A 124 5.72 15.13 15.34
CA GLN A 124 6.64 15.29 14.20
C GLN A 124 6.61 16.69 13.61
N LYS A 125 5.44 17.33 13.55
CA LYS A 125 5.29 18.72 13.10
C LYS A 125 5.97 19.70 14.06
N GLU A 126 5.93 19.43 15.36
CA GLU A 126 6.56 20.24 16.41
C GLU A 126 8.10 20.12 16.41
N VAL A 127 8.64 18.91 16.24
CA VAL A 127 10.10 18.67 16.25
C VAL A 127 10.77 18.76 14.86
N GLY A 128 9.95 18.87 13.80
CA GLY A 128 10.37 18.90 12.41
C GLY A 128 10.46 17.50 11.78
N PHE A 129 10.12 17.41 10.48
CA PHE A 129 10.15 16.18 9.68
C PHE A 129 11.58 15.75 9.26
N GLY A 130 12.62 16.21 9.97
CA GLY A 130 14.02 15.97 9.65
C GLY A 130 14.71 14.99 10.61
N THR A 131 15.84 14.43 10.17
CA THR A 131 16.73 13.63 11.02
C THR A 131 17.40 14.53 12.04
N VAL A 132 16.89 14.58 13.27
CA VAL A 132 17.66 15.13 14.39
C VAL A 132 18.74 14.11 14.75
N GLY A 133 20.01 14.50 14.71
CA GLY A 133 21.16 13.62 14.95
C GLY A 133 21.19 12.97 16.34
N ASP A 134 20.40 13.47 17.29
CA ASP A 134 20.51 13.12 18.71
C ASP A 134 19.30 12.35 19.28
N ALA A 135 18.40 11.82 18.43
CA ALA A 135 17.26 11.02 18.86
C ALA A 135 17.38 9.56 18.38
N PRO A 136 17.81 8.60 19.23
CA PRO A 136 18.04 7.20 18.84
C PRO A 136 16.77 6.36 18.71
N VAL A 137 15.57 6.92 18.94
CA VAL A 137 14.33 6.13 18.98
C VAL A 137 13.31 6.68 17.98
N SER A 138 13.04 5.87 16.94
CA SER A 138 12.00 5.99 15.92
C SER A 138 12.43 6.63 14.60
N ARG A 139 13.00 5.81 13.73
CA ARG A 139 13.13 6.09 12.29
C ARG A 139 12.05 5.36 11.50
N PRO A 140 11.03 6.05 10.95
CA PRO A 140 10.33 5.58 9.77
C PRO A 140 10.83 6.37 8.54
N SER A 141 11.46 5.64 7.62
CA SER A 141 11.77 5.95 6.21
C SER A 141 12.68 7.15 5.87
N GLY A 142 13.93 6.81 5.54
CA GLY A 142 14.54 7.18 4.26
C GLY A 142 15.21 8.55 4.12
N ILE A 143 16.28 8.57 3.32
CA ILE A 143 17.20 9.68 3.00
C ILE A 143 16.54 10.73 2.07
N PHE A 144 15.22 10.91 2.19
CA PHE A 144 14.43 11.70 1.25
C PHE A 144 14.34 13.16 1.72
N ALA A 145 14.26 14.08 0.76
CA ALA A 145 14.17 15.51 1.01
C ALA A 145 13.03 15.83 2.00
N LYS A 146 13.25 16.84 2.87
CA LYS A 146 12.25 17.30 3.85
C LYS A 146 10.90 17.47 3.14
N ALA A 147 9.90 16.75 3.61
CA ALA A 147 8.54 16.91 3.14
C ALA A 147 8.14 18.39 3.24
N LYS A 148 7.60 18.96 2.15
CA LYS A 148 6.86 20.23 2.21
C LYS A 148 5.75 20.09 3.26
N PRO A 149 5.26 21.18 3.89
CA PRO A 149 4.14 21.07 4.81
C PRO A 149 2.94 20.44 4.09
N VAL A 150 2.61 19.20 4.44
CA VAL A 150 1.48 18.42 3.93
C VAL A 150 0.52 18.13 5.08
N SER A 151 -0.76 17.91 4.80
CA SER A 151 -1.74 17.57 5.83
C SER A 151 -1.41 16.23 6.51
N ALA A 152 -2.01 15.93 7.67
CA ALA A 152 -1.86 14.62 8.31
C ALA A 152 -2.34 13.48 7.39
N GLN A 153 -3.45 13.70 6.67
CA GLN A 153 -3.95 12.73 5.70
C GLN A 153 -2.93 12.48 4.59
N GLU A 154 -2.35 13.54 4.02
CA GLU A 154 -1.36 13.40 2.95
C GLU A 154 -0.05 12.77 3.45
N TYR A 155 0.34 13.05 4.69
CA TYR A 155 1.51 12.45 5.30
C TYR A 155 1.39 10.93 5.48
N PHE A 156 0.20 10.43 5.83
CA PHE A 156 -0.03 9.00 6.07
C PHE A 156 -0.57 8.23 4.87
N PHE A 157 -1.25 8.91 3.94
CA PHE A 157 -1.97 8.27 2.84
C PHE A 157 -1.61 8.80 1.44
N GLY A 158 -0.67 9.75 1.33
CA GLY A 158 -0.36 10.39 0.04
C GLY A 158 -1.59 11.12 -0.49
N LYS A 159 -1.96 10.93 -1.75
CA LYS A 159 -3.21 11.48 -2.31
C LYS A 159 -4.47 10.67 -1.97
N GLY A 160 -4.33 9.60 -1.18
CA GLY A 160 -5.42 8.76 -0.72
C GLY A 160 -5.42 7.37 -1.35
N LEU A 161 -6.53 6.67 -1.15
CA LEU A 161 -6.80 5.34 -1.67
C LEU A 161 -6.96 5.40 -3.18
N VAL A 162 -6.24 4.53 -3.89
CA VAL A 162 -6.39 4.40 -5.34
C VAL A 162 -7.83 4.07 -5.73
N ASN A 163 -8.38 4.80 -6.70
CA ASN A 163 -9.72 4.58 -7.24
C ASN A 163 -9.62 4.19 -8.71
N ALA A 164 -9.76 2.89 -9.00
CA ALA A 164 -9.64 2.35 -10.35
C ALA A 164 -10.72 2.87 -11.29
N ASP A 165 -11.96 2.95 -10.80
CA ASP A 165 -13.12 3.36 -11.56
C ASP A 165 -12.97 4.81 -12.04
N ALA A 166 -12.78 5.74 -11.09
CA ALA A 166 -12.57 7.15 -11.41
C ALA A 166 -11.32 7.38 -12.28
N ALA A 167 -10.25 6.60 -12.07
CA ALA A 167 -9.05 6.70 -12.90
C ALA A 167 -9.30 6.31 -14.36
N VAL A 168 -10.01 5.19 -14.59
CA VAL A 168 -10.35 4.71 -15.94
C VAL A 168 -11.36 5.62 -16.62
N GLU A 169 -12.39 6.09 -15.89
CA GLU A 169 -13.35 7.07 -16.42
C GLU A 169 -12.66 8.38 -16.84
N SER A 170 -11.70 8.86 -16.05
CA SER A 170 -10.91 10.04 -16.41
C SER A 170 -10.08 9.85 -17.69
N VAL A 171 -9.72 8.62 -18.05
CA VAL A 171 -9.06 8.32 -19.32
C VAL A 171 -10.08 8.28 -20.47
N ARG A 172 -11.25 7.67 -20.27
CA ARG A 172 -12.33 7.61 -21.29
C ARG A 172 -12.79 8.97 -21.77
N GLN A 173 -12.89 9.93 -20.85
CA GLN A 173 -13.46 11.25 -21.12
C GLN A 173 -12.46 12.21 -21.80
N ARG A 174 -11.25 11.74 -22.13
CA ARG A 174 -10.19 12.50 -22.80
C ARG A 174 -10.13 12.22 -24.29
#